data_AF-A0A842PC52-F1
#
_entry.id   AF-A0A842PC52-F1
#
_cell.length_a   1.000
_cell.length_b   1.000
_cell.length_c   1.000
_cell.angle_alpha   90.00
_cell.angle_beta   90.00
_cell.angle_gamma   90.00
#
_symmetry.space_group_name_H-M   'P 1'
#
loop_
_entity.id
_entity.type
_entity.pdbx_description
1 polymer ?
#
loop_
_entity_poly.entity_id
_entity_poly.type
_entity_poly.pdbx_seq_one_letter_code
_entity_poly.pdbx_strand_id
1 'polypeptide(L)' 'MVHKIKYFDASELKPGVFLQDVVNDFLAEKNEKIIAVHPVMEKTLLVHYQE' A
#
# COMPACT_ATOMS: atom_id res chain seq x y z
N MET A 1 9.63 -14.96 10.14
CA MET A 1 8.70 -13.93 9.63
C MET A 1 9.53 -12.76 9.17
N VAL A 2 9.43 -12.38 7.90
CA VAL A 2 10.21 -11.27 7.35
C VAL A 2 9.31 -10.05 7.26
N HIS A 3 9.76 -8.91 7.79
CA HIS A 3 9.06 -7.64 7.69
C HIS A 3 9.39 -7.00 6.35
N LYS A 4 8.36 -6.58 5.61
CA LYS A 4 8.50 -5.91 4.31
C LYS A 4 7.73 -4.60 4.28
N ILE A 5 8.24 -3.67 3.49
CA ILE A 5 7.65 -2.35 3.28
C ILE A 5 7.36 -2.20 1.80
N LYS A 6 6.14 -1.81 1.45
CA LYS A 6 5.74 -1.47 0.09
C LYS A 6 5.30 -0.02 0.02
N TYR A 7 5.83 0.70 -0.96
CA TYR A 7 5.45 2.06 -1.27
C TYR A 7 4.41 2.06 -2.39
N PHE A 8 3.41 2.91 -2.27
CA PHE A 8 2.39 3.17 -3.27
C PHE A 8 2.40 4.67 -3.57
N ASP A 9 2.54 5.03 -4.84
CA ASP A 9 2.56 6.41 -5.28
C ASP A 9 1.48 6.63 -6.36
N ALA A 10 0.62 7.61 -6.14
CA ALA A 10 -0.45 7.94 -7.09
C ALA A 10 0.09 8.49 -8.42
N SER A 11 1.30 9.02 -8.46
CA SER A 11 1.94 9.55 -9.68
C SER A 11 2.38 8.44 -10.64
N GLU A 12 2.58 7.22 -10.15
CA GLU A 12 2.94 6.05 -10.95
C GLU A 12 1.72 5.32 -11.51
N LEU A 13 0.51 5.77 -11.15
CA LEU A 13 -0.74 5.14 -11.57
C LEU A 13 -1.19 5.62 -12.94
N LYS A 14 -1.86 4.72 -13.66
CA LYS A 14 -2.52 5.07 -14.92
C LYS A 14 -3.65 6.07 -14.68
N PRO A 15 -3.94 6.97 -15.63
CA PRO A 15 -5.08 7.88 -15.52
C PRO A 15 -6.38 7.13 -15.25
N GLY A 16 -7.16 7.60 -14.26
CA GLY A 16 -8.41 6.97 -13.83
C GLY A 16 -8.26 5.83 -12.82
N VAL A 17 -7.03 5.46 -12.44
CA VAL A 17 -6.78 4.51 -11.33
C VAL A 17 -6.56 5.28 -10.04
N PHE A 18 -7.34 4.96 -9.01
CA PHE A 18 -7.19 5.58 -7.70
C PHE A 18 -6.21 4.80 -6.83
N LEU A 19 -5.37 5.53 -6.10
CA LEU A 19 -4.43 4.94 -5.14
C LEU A 19 -5.14 4.06 -4.10
N GLN A 20 -6.34 4.48 -3.70
CA GLN A 20 -7.16 3.74 -2.74
C GLN A 20 -7.51 2.33 -3.23
N ASP A 21 -7.87 2.16 -4.49
CA ASP A 21 -8.24 0.85 -5.05
C ASP A 21 -7.06 -0.10 -5.05
N VAL A 22 -5.90 0.37 -5.51
CA VAL A 22 -4.65 -0.42 -5.57
C VAL A 22 -4.17 -0.81 -4.18
N VAL A 23 -4.26 0.10 -3.21
CA VAL A 23 -3.91 -0.18 -1.82
C VAL A 23 -4.89 -1.17 -1.21
N ASN A 24 -6.20 -1.00 -1.43
CA ASN A 24 -7.22 -1.92 -0.92
C ASN A 24 -7.04 -3.34 -1.45
N ASP A 25 -6.77 -3.52 -2.74
CA ASP A 25 -6.49 -4.84 -3.32
C ASP A 25 -5.29 -5.50 -2.65
N PHE A 26 -4.22 -4.73 -2.40
CA PHE A 26 -3.04 -5.22 -1.70
C PHE A 26 -3.32 -5.59 -0.24
N LEU A 27 -4.08 -4.75 0.46
CA LEU A 27 -4.48 -5.02 1.85
C LEU A 27 -5.36 -6.27 1.94
N ALA A 28 -6.27 -6.48 0.99
CA ALA A 28 -7.11 -7.68 0.92
C ALA A 28 -6.27 -8.95 0.66
N GLU A 29 -5.24 -8.89 -0.18
CA GLU A 29 -4.34 -10.01 -0.45
C GLU A 29 -3.52 -10.40 0.78
N LYS A 30 -3.00 -9.42 1.53
CA LYS A 30 -2.12 -9.67 2.68
C LYS A 30 -2.89 -9.87 4.00
N ASN A 31 -4.11 -9.35 4.10
CA ASN A 31 -5.04 -9.49 5.22
C ASN A 31 -4.37 -9.32 6.60
N GLU A 32 -4.36 -10.37 7.44
CA GLU A 32 -3.81 -10.35 8.80
C GLU A 32 -2.29 -10.11 8.87
N LYS A 33 -1.59 -10.11 7.73
CA LYS A 33 -0.15 -9.84 7.68
C LYS A 33 0.18 -8.36 7.66
N ILE A 34 -0.81 -7.47 7.55
CA ILE A 34 -0.57 -6.02 7.60
C ILE A 34 -0.23 -5.60 9.04
N ILE A 35 0.91 -4.95 9.21
CA ILE A 35 1.35 -4.41 10.50
C ILE A 35 0.87 -2.97 10.64
N ALA A 36 1.12 -2.16 9.62
CA ALA A 36 0.81 -0.73 9.66
C ALA A 36 0.66 -0.14 8.25
N VAL A 37 -0.11 0.94 8.18
CA VAL A 37 -0.35 1.72 6.97
C VAL A 37 -0.12 3.19 7.31
N HIS A 38 0.83 3.83 6.62
CA HIS A 38 1.25 5.20 6.92
C HIS A 38 1.16 6.10 5.68
N PRO A 39 0.48 7.26 5.77
CA PRO A 39 0.63 8.31 4.77
C PRO A 39 2.01 8.94 4.93
N VAL A 40 2.79 8.97 3.85
CA VAL A 40 4.17 9.53 3.87
C VAL A 40 4.21 10.90 3.22
N MET A 41 3.39 11.10 2.18
CA MET A 41 3.21 12.39 1.47
C MET A 41 1.77 12.49 0.94
N GLU A 42 1.41 13.63 0.38
CA GLU A 42 0.05 13.93 -0.12
C GLU A 42 -0.48 12.89 -1.13
N LYS A 43 0.42 12.25 -1.89
CA LYS A 43 0.09 11.27 -2.94
C LYS A 43 0.74 9.90 -2.74
N THR A 44 1.29 9.64 -1.56
CA THR A 44 2.15 8.47 -1.33
C THR A 44 1.81 7.78 -0.01
N LEU A 45 1.78 6.45 -0.05
CA LEU A 45 1.30 5.61 1.03
C LEU A 45 2.25 4.43 1.24
N LEU A 46 2.59 4.14 2.49
CA LEU A 46 3.51 3.08 2.86
C LEU A 46 2.76 2.00 3.62
N VAL A 47 2.88 0.75 3.17
CA VAL A 47 2.30 -0.41 3.83
C VAL A 47 3.41 -1.30 4.38
N HIS A 48 3.41 -1.49 5.69
CA HIS A 48 4.28 -2.42 6.41
C HIS A 48 3.55 -3.73 6.64
N TYR A 49 4.11 -4.84 6.19
CA TYR A 49 3.48 -6.15 6.29
C TYR A 49 4.49 -7.27 6.55
N GLN A 50 3.99 -8.43 6.94
CA GLN A 50 4.76 -9.65 7.19
C GLN A 50 4.65 -10.60 6.00
N GLU A 51 5.75 -11.28 5.67
CA GLU A 51 5.76 -12.36 4.66
C GLU A 51 6.52 -13.59 5.17
#